data_AF-A0A9Q4A8R5-F1
#
_entry.id   AF-A0A9Q4A8R5-F1
#
_cell.length_a   1.000
_cell.length_b   1.000
_cell.length_c   1.000
_cell.angle_alpha   90.00
_cell.angle_beta   90.00
_cell.angle_gamma   90.00
#
_symmetry.space_group_name_H-M   'P 1'
#
loop_
_entity.id
_entity.type
_entity.pdbx_description
1 polymer ?
#
loop_
_entity_poly.entity_id
_entity_poly.type
_entity_poly.pdbx_seq_one_letter_code
_entity_poly.pdbx_strand_id
1 'polypeptide(L)'
;MLFLIAYIGSVVLINFAFSSAPHLDVIWSAWGGLVFVLRDMVQIRFGHGAIVAMLMALVLSYITSDPTIALASATAFAVSECIDWLVFSITKRPLRDRLWISSALSIPLDTFIF
;
A
#
# COMPACT_ATOMS: atom_id res chain seq x y z
N MET A 1 -14.88 -8.22 0.36
CA MET A 1 -15.17 -7.09 -0.55
C MET A 1 -14.95 -5.76 0.15
N LEU A 2 -15.46 -5.56 1.37
CA LEU A 2 -15.22 -4.32 2.15
C LEU A 2 -13.74 -3.90 2.22
N PHE A 3 -12.83 -4.79 2.64
CA PHE A 3 -11.40 -4.49 2.73
C PHE A 3 -10.75 -4.12 1.39
N LEU A 4 -11.19 -4.74 0.30
CA LEU A 4 -10.66 -4.47 -1.04
C LEU A 4 -11.08 -3.08 -1.53
N ILE A 5 -12.35 -2.72 -1.32
CA ILE A 5 -12.87 -1.38 -1.64
C ILE A 5 -12.20 -0.33 -0.75
N ALA A 6 -12.07 -0.61 0.54
CA ALA A 6 -11.41 0.29 1.49
C ALA A 6 -9.93 0.49 1.12
N TYR A 7 -9.21 -0.57 0.76
CA TYR A 7 -7.82 -0.49 0.30
C TYR A 7 -7.69 0.36 -0.97
N ILE A 8 -8.45 0.05 -2.03
CA ILE A 8 -8.40 0.79 -3.30
C ILE A 8 -8.76 2.26 -3.07
N GLY A 9 -9.84 2.53 -2.34
CA GLY A 9 -10.26 3.90 -2.03
C GLY A 9 -9.22 4.64 -1.20
N SER A 10 -8.59 3.98 -0.24
CA SER A 10 -7.56 4.58 0.59
C SER A 10 -6.30 4.94 -0.19
N VAL A 11 -5.88 4.11 -1.15
CA VAL A 11 -4.75 4.40 -2.04
C VAL A 11 -5.04 5.60 -2.94
N VAL A 12 -6.24 5.69 -3.50
CA VAL A 12 -6.62 6.84 -4.34
C VAL A 12 -6.67 8.12 -3.50
N LEU A 13 -7.29 8.06 -2.31
CA LEU A 13 -7.41 9.21 -1.42
C LEU A 13 -6.06 9.70 -0.90
N ILE A 14 -5.14 8.79 -0.53
CA ILE A 14 -3.83 9.20 -0.02
C ILE A 14 -2.98 9.84 -1.12
N ASN A 15 -2.99 9.29 -2.34
CA ASN A 15 -2.29 9.89 -3.48
C ASN A 15 -2.88 11.26 -3.83
N PHE A 16 -4.20 11.40 -3.77
CA PHE A 16 -4.87 12.70 -3.94
C PHE A 16 -4.51 13.69 -2.82
N ALA A 17 -4.40 13.23 -1.58
CA ALA A 17 -4.04 14.05 -0.43
C ALA A 17 -2.59 14.56 -0.53
N PHE A 18 -1.63 13.68 -0.89
CA PHE A 18 -0.25 14.08 -1.18
C PHE A 18 -0.18 15.09 -2.34
N SER A 19 -1.01 14.92 -3.37
CA SER A 19 -1.08 15.85 -4.49
C SER A 19 -1.70 17.21 -4.13
N SER A 20 -2.70 17.23 -3.26
CA SER A 20 -3.47 18.44 -2.93
C SER A 20 -2.85 19.25 -1.80
N ALA A 21 -2.26 18.58 -0.82
CA ALA A 21 -1.72 19.21 0.40
C ALA A 21 -0.38 18.58 0.79
N PRO A 22 0.69 18.76 -0.01
CA PRO A 22 2.00 18.14 0.24
C PRO A 22 2.66 18.60 1.55
N HIS A 23 2.25 19.76 2.11
CA HIS A 23 2.76 20.29 3.38
C HIS A 23 2.28 19.52 4.62
N LEU A 24 1.34 18.57 4.47
CA LEU A 24 0.87 17.69 5.55
C LEU A 24 1.41 16.26 5.42
N ASP A 25 2.59 16.12 4.81
CA ASP A 25 3.31 14.87 4.56
C ASP A 25 3.35 13.91 5.77
N VAL A 26 3.61 14.41 6.98
CA VAL A 26 3.66 13.60 8.21
C VAL A 26 2.29 12.97 8.52
N ILE A 27 1.21 13.72 8.31
CA ILE A 27 -0.16 13.23 8.54
C ILE A 27 -0.53 12.19 7.49
N TRP A 28 -0.19 12.46 6.22
CA TRP A 28 -0.44 11.52 5.13
C TRP A 28 0.39 10.25 5.30
N SER A 29 1.64 10.34 5.75
CA SER A 29 2.50 9.18 6.02
C SER A 29 1.93 8.27 7.11
N ALA A 30 1.30 8.84 8.14
CA ALA A 30 0.58 8.04 9.15
C ALA A 30 -0.62 7.29 8.55
N TRP A 31 -1.35 7.92 7.60
CA TRP A 31 -2.37 7.22 6.82
C TRP A 31 -1.74 6.15 5.91
N GLY A 32 -0.57 6.40 5.33
CA GLY A 32 0.17 5.40 4.55
C GLY A 32 0.33 4.09 5.30
N GLY A 33 0.70 4.16 6.59
CA GLY A 33 0.73 2.99 7.48
C GLY A 33 -0.59 2.21 7.55
N LEU A 34 -1.74 2.88 7.56
CA LEU A 34 -3.06 2.23 7.52
C LEU A 34 -3.34 1.55 6.18
N VAL A 35 -2.84 2.10 5.07
CA VAL A 35 -2.95 1.48 3.74
C VAL A 35 -2.25 0.13 3.72
N PHE A 36 -1.07 0.02 4.34
CA PHE A 36 -0.33 -1.25 4.50
C PHE A 36 -1.12 -2.28 5.31
N VAL A 37 -1.75 -1.87 6.41
CA VAL A 37 -2.61 -2.77 7.19
C VAL A 37 -3.79 -3.27 6.36
N LEU A 38 -4.44 -2.38 5.60
CA LEU A 38 -5.55 -2.76 4.71
C LEU A 38 -5.08 -3.73 3.61
N ARG A 39 -3.89 -3.51 3.06
CA ARG A 39 -3.26 -4.38 2.07
C ARG A 39 -3.04 -5.79 2.60
N ASP A 40 -2.47 -5.90 3.79
CA ASP A 40 -2.26 -7.21 4.43
C ASP A 40 -3.59 -7.94 4.65
N MET A 41 -4.65 -7.22 5.06
CA MET A 41 -5.99 -7.81 5.20
C MET A 41 -6.56 -8.30 3.86
N VAL A 42 -6.31 -7.57 2.76
CA VAL A 42 -6.70 -8.00 1.41
C VAL A 42 -5.90 -9.24 1.00
N GLN A 43 -4.60 -9.28 1.25
CA GLN A 43 -3.73 -10.40 0.91
C GLN A 43 -4.10 -11.67 1.68
N ILE A 44 -4.45 -11.55 2.97
CA ILE A 44 -4.91 -12.69 3.79
C ILE A 44 -6.22 -13.28 3.23
N ARG A 45 -7.12 -12.43 2.73
CA ARG A 45 -8.47 -12.85 2.33
C ARG A 45 -8.62 -13.22 0.86
N PHE A 46 -7.83 -12.59 -0.01
CA PHE A 46 -7.88 -12.74 -1.47
C PHE A 46 -6.58 -13.27 -2.06
N GLY A 47 -5.58 -13.60 -1.24
CA GLY A 47 -4.28 -14.09 -1.70
C GLY A 47 -3.60 -13.09 -2.62
N HIS A 48 -3.27 -13.53 -3.83
CA HIS A 48 -2.60 -12.70 -4.85
C HIS A 48 -3.52 -11.66 -5.50
N GLY A 49 -4.81 -11.60 -5.13
CA GLY A 49 -5.73 -10.55 -5.57
C GLY A 49 -5.36 -9.13 -5.11
N ALA A 50 -4.47 -8.99 -4.12
CA ALA A 50 -3.95 -7.70 -3.66
C ALA A 50 -3.19 -6.95 -4.77
N ILE A 51 -2.43 -7.65 -5.61
CA ILE A 51 -1.69 -7.07 -6.74
C ILE A 51 -2.66 -6.44 -7.75
N VAL A 52 -3.75 -7.13 -8.08
CA VAL A 52 -4.75 -6.61 -9.02
C VAL A 52 -5.46 -5.38 -8.41
N ALA A 53 -5.78 -5.42 -7.13
CA ALA A 53 -6.37 -4.28 -6.43
C ALA A 53 -5.42 -3.07 -6.42
N MET A 54 -4.14 -3.29 -6.15
CA MET A 54 -3.10 -2.25 -6.20
C MET A 54 -2.99 -1.65 -7.59
N LEU A 55 -2.90 -2.46 -8.65
CA LEU A 55 -2.83 -1.98 -10.03
C LEU A 55 -4.06 -1.14 -10.41
N MET A 56 -5.26 -1.58 -10.04
CA MET A 56 -6.48 -0.78 -10.26
C MET A 56 -6.44 0.55 -9.50
N ALA A 57 -5.99 0.54 -8.24
CA ALA A 57 -5.88 1.75 -7.43
C ALA A 57 -4.85 2.73 -7.99
N LEU A 58 -3.74 2.24 -8.54
CA LEU A 58 -2.70 3.05 -9.18
C LEU A 58 -3.19 3.68 -10.48
N VAL A 59 -3.88 2.92 -11.33
CA VAL A 59 -4.49 3.44 -12.56
C VAL A 59 -5.50 4.55 -12.23
N LEU A 60 -6.35 4.35 -11.22
CA LEU A 60 -7.26 5.37 -10.75
C LEU A 60 -6.50 6.60 -10.20
N SER A 61 -5.46 6.37 -9.40
CA SER A 61 -4.63 7.45 -8.84
C SER A 61 -3.94 8.28 -9.91
N TYR A 62 -3.51 7.66 -11.01
CA TYR A 62 -2.89 8.35 -12.15
C TYR A 62 -3.85 9.31 -12.86
N ILE A 63 -5.16 9.02 -12.80
CA ILE A 63 -6.19 9.88 -13.38
C ILE A 63 -6.58 11.00 -12.41
N THR A 64 -6.56 10.76 -11.10
CA THR A 64 -7.04 11.69 -10.08
C THR A 64 -5.98 12.60 -9.49
N SER A 65 -4.71 12.22 -9.56
CA SER A 65 -3.60 12.86 -8.83
C SER A 65 -2.45 13.21 -9.77
N ASP A 66 -1.46 13.97 -9.28
CA ASP A 66 -0.28 14.29 -10.08
C ASP A 66 0.43 13.01 -10.58
N PRO A 67 0.74 12.90 -11.89
CA PRO A 67 1.40 11.73 -12.47
C PRO A 67 2.73 11.36 -11.79
N THR A 68 3.46 12.35 -11.27
CA THR A 68 4.74 12.12 -10.58
C THR A 68 4.53 11.38 -9.26
N ILE A 69 3.53 11.80 -8.47
CA ILE A 69 3.16 11.17 -7.19
C ILE A 69 2.56 9.79 -7.42
N ALA A 70 1.72 9.65 -8.45
CA ALA A 70 1.13 8.37 -8.83
C ALA A 70 2.21 7.35 -9.26
N LEU A 71 3.24 7.79 -9.98
CA LEU A 71 4.35 6.92 -10.37
C LEU A 71 5.26 6.58 -9.18
N ALA A 72 5.57 7.53 -8.30
CA ALA A 72 6.35 7.29 -7.09
C ALA A 72 5.66 6.27 -6.16
N SER A 73 4.37 6.48 -5.88
CA SER A 73 3.57 5.53 -5.10
C SER A 73 3.43 4.17 -5.80
N ALA A 74 3.34 4.13 -7.14
CA ALA A 74 3.33 2.87 -7.87
C ALA A 74 4.60 2.05 -7.65
N THR A 75 5.77 2.69 -7.74
CA THR A 75 7.04 2.01 -7.50
C THR A 75 7.19 1.58 -6.05
N ALA A 76 6.83 2.45 -5.10
CA ALA A 76 6.94 2.16 -3.67
C ALA A 76 6.02 1.00 -3.25
N PHE A 77 4.74 1.06 -3.65
CA PHE A 77 3.79 -0.03 -3.37
C PHE A 77 4.15 -1.33 -4.06
N ALA A 78 4.66 -1.31 -5.30
CA ALA A 78 5.05 -2.52 -6.01
C ALA A 78 6.20 -3.25 -5.31
N VAL A 79 7.22 -2.52 -4.83
CA VAL A 79 8.33 -3.11 -4.10
C VAL A 79 7.86 -3.64 -2.74
N SER A 80 7.07 -2.85 -2.02
CA SER A 80 6.50 -3.24 -0.74
C SER A 80 5.57 -4.46 -0.84
N GLU A 81 4.81 -4.61 -1.93
CA GLU A 81 3.95 -5.77 -2.18
C GLU A 81 4.79 -7.02 -2.47
N CYS A 82 5.92 -6.88 -3.19
CA CYS A 82 6.86 -7.97 -3.40
C CYS A 82 7.46 -8.47 -2.08
N ILE A 83 7.78 -7.56 -1.16
CA ILE A 83 8.30 -7.90 0.17
C ILE A 83 7.24 -8.67 0.96
N ASP A 84 6.00 -8.19 0.99
CA ASP A 84 4.92 -8.89 1.68
C ASP A 84 4.70 -10.27 1.08
N TRP A 85 4.63 -10.38 -0.25
CA TRP A 85 4.51 -11.66 -0.93
C TRP A 85 5.63 -12.62 -0.53
N LEU A 86 6.87 -12.14 -0.44
CA LEU A 86 8.03 -12.93 -0.02
C LEU A 86 7.93 -13.34 1.46
N VAL A 87 7.56 -12.41 2.35
CA VAL A 87 7.35 -12.69 3.78
C VAL A 87 6.26 -13.73 3.96
N PHE A 88 5.10 -13.57 3.33
CA PHE A 88 3.96 -14.47 3.45
C PHE A 88 4.21 -15.85 2.82
N SER A 89 5.02 -15.92 1.77
CA SER A 89 5.38 -17.19 1.11
C SER A 89 6.43 -17.99 1.90
N ILE A 90 7.43 -17.31 2.49
CA ILE A 90 8.58 -17.97 3.13
C ILE A 90 8.34 -18.26 4.60
N THR A 91 7.87 -17.28 5.40
CA THR A 91 7.97 -17.40 6.86
C THR A 91 7.03 -18.45 7.45
N LYS A 92 5.90 -18.79 6.82
CA LYS A 92 4.88 -19.76 7.31
C LYS A 92 4.48 -19.60 8.80
N ARG A 93 4.81 -18.46 9.44
CA ARG A 93 4.59 -18.15 10.86
C ARG A 93 3.12 -17.83 11.18
N PRO A 94 2.70 -17.74 12.46
CA PRO A 94 1.37 -17.21 12.80
C PRO A 94 1.13 -15.82 12.19
N LEU A 95 -0.13 -15.51 11.85
CA LEU A 95 -0.56 -14.28 11.17
C LEU A 95 -0.01 -13.00 11.79
N ARG A 96 0.02 -12.94 13.13
CA ARG A 96 0.53 -11.79 13.88
C ARG A 96 1.97 -11.48 13.49
N ASP A 97 2.85 -12.48 13.50
CA ASP A 97 4.27 -12.30 13.20
C ASP A 97 4.48 -11.88 11.76
N ARG A 98 3.66 -12.39 10.83
CA ARG A 98 3.74 -12.00 9.41
C ARG A 98 3.37 -10.54 9.22
N LEU A 99 2.27 -10.09 9.81
CA LEU A 99 1.83 -8.69 9.78
C LEU A 99 2.92 -7.75 10.32
N TRP A 100 3.51 -8.08 11.47
CA TRP A 100 4.58 -7.27 12.05
C TRP A 100 5.83 -7.22 11.16
N ILE A 101 6.28 -8.36 10.62
CA ILE A 101 7.48 -8.42 9.78
C ILE A 101 7.26 -7.71 8.45
N SER A 102 6.12 -7.95 7.80
CA SER A 102 5.78 -7.31 6.52
C SER A 102 5.65 -5.81 6.70
N SER A 103 4.87 -5.33 7.68
CA SER A 103 4.75 -3.89 7.94
C SER A 103 6.08 -3.25 8.34
N ALA A 104 6.90 -3.91 9.17
CA ALA A 104 8.19 -3.38 9.59
C ALA A 104 9.22 -3.28 8.46
N LEU A 105 9.11 -4.10 7.40
CA LEU A 105 10.00 -4.05 6.25
C LEU A 105 9.44 -3.16 5.13
N SER A 106 8.15 -3.29 4.84
CA SER A 106 7.49 -2.60 3.74
C SER A 106 7.32 -1.11 4.01
N ILE A 107 6.94 -0.68 5.22
CA ILE A 107 6.70 0.74 5.51
C ILE A 107 7.98 1.61 5.36
N PRO A 108 9.13 1.26 5.98
CA PRO A 108 10.33 2.10 5.85
C PRO A 108 10.86 2.13 4.42
N LEU A 109 10.69 1.04 3.69
CA LEU A 109 11.18 0.89 2.34
C LEU A 109 10.29 1.64 1.35
N ASP A 110 8.98 1.67 1.59
CA ASP A 110 8.03 2.54 0.88
C ASP A 110 8.38 4.01 1.07
N THR A 111 8.54 4.47 2.31
CA THR A 111 8.91 5.85 2.63
C THR A 111 10.28 6.25 2.08
N PHE A 112 11.19 5.30 1.88
CA PHE A 112 12.50 5.59 1.28
C PHE A 112 12.44 5.71 -0.25
N ILE A 113 11.53 4.97 -0.90
CA ILE A 113 11.36 5.00 -2.36
C ILE A 113 10.48 6.18 -2.80
N PHE A 114 9.48 6.52 -1.98
CA PHE A 114 8.55 7.62 -2.21
C PHE A 114 9.19 8.99 -1.98
#